data_AF-A0A1V6C316-F1
#
_entry.id   AF-A0A1V6C316-F1
#
_cell.length_a   1.000
_cell.length_b   1.000
_cell.length_c   1.000
_cell.angle_alpha   90.00
_cell.angle_beta   90.00
_cell.angle_gamma   90.00
#
_symmetry.space_group_name_H-M   'P 1'
#
loop_
_entity.id
_entity.type
_entity.pdbx_description
1 polymer ?
#
loop_
_entity_poly.entity_id
_entity_poly.type
_entity_poly.pdbx_seq_one_letter_code
_entity_poly.pdbx_strand_id
1 'polypeptide(L)' 'MAQIYKNLILAGRKTYSQVPANLQNTVKALLQDMVSRGELLQEHYNEIINQ' A
#
# COMPACT_ATOMS: atom_id res chain seq x y z
N MET A 1 8.56 8.01 -5.53
CA MET A 1 7.11 8.24 -5.69
C MET A 1 6.25 7.12 -5.09
N ALA A 2 6.41 5.85 -5.49
CA ALA A 2 5.62 4.74 -4.92
C ALA A 2 5.75 4.62 -3.38
N GLN A 3 6.93 4.85 -2.81
CA GLN A 3 7.12 4.90 -1.35
C GLN A 3 6.34 6.05 -0.67
N ILE A 4 6.17 7.19 -1.34
CA ILE A 4 5.38 8.30 -0.79
C ILE A 4 3.91 7.89 -0.75
N TYR A 5 3.40 7.30 -1.84
CA TYR A 5 2.04 6.76 -1.87
C TYR A 5 1.83 5.68 -0.81
N LYS A 6 2.77 4.74 -0.68
CA LYS A 6 2.78 3.74 0.40
C LYS A 6 2.62 4.40 1.77
N ASN A 7 3.45 5.41 2.08
CA ASN A 7 3.39 6.10 3.36
C ASN A 7 2.08 6.89 3.55
N LEU A 8 1.56 7.50 2.49
CA LEU A 8 0.26 8.21 2.53
C LEU A 8 -0.91 7.26 2.77
N ILE A 9 -0.84 6.05 2.20
CA ILE A 9 -1.84 5.00 2.38
C ILE A 9 -1.79 4.45 3.81
N LEU A 10 -0.59 4.14 4.31
CA LEU A 10 -0.39 3.71 5.70
C LEU A 10 -0.80 4.79 6.70
N ALA A 11 -0.65 6.07 6.35
CA ALA A 11 -1.10 7.20 7.16
C ALA A 11 -2.61 7.47 7.05
N GLY A 12 -3.37 6.67 6.29
CA GLY A 12 -4.81 6.86 6.06
C GLY A 12 -5.17 8.12 5.29
N ARG A 13 -4.19 8.76 4.62
CA ARG A 13 -4.37 10.03 3.88
C ARG A 13 -4.74 9.82 2.41
N LYS A 14 -4.49 8.63 1.87
CA LYS A 14 -4.85 8.24 0.49
C LYS A 14 -5.29 6.78 0.45
N THR A 15 -6.18 6.46 -0.47
CA THR A 15 -6.56 5.06 -0.75
C THR A 15 -5.71 4.49 -1.89
N TYR A 16 -5.63 3.16 -1.98
CA TYR A 16 -4.91 2.49 -3.06
C TYR A 16 -5.53 2.83 -4.43
N SER A 17 -6.84 3.01 -4.49
CA SER A 17 -7.59 3.47 -5.67
C SER A 17 -7.17 4.87 -6.17
N GLN A 18 -6.58 5.71 -5.31
CA GLN A 18 -6.04 7.03 -5.70
C GLN A 18 -4.59 6.98 -6.22
N VAL A 19 -3.96 5.81 -6.17
CA VAL A 19 -2.62 5.61 -6.74
C VAL A 19 -2.78 5.49 -8.26
N PRO A 20 -2.00 6.24 -9.06
CA PRO A 20 -2.04 6.11 -10.50
C PRO A 20 -1.60 4.69 -10.93
N ALA A 21 -2.23 4.15 -11.97
CA ALA A 21 -2.10 2.74 -12.38
C ALA A 21 -0.65 2.30 -12.64
N ASN A 22 0.20 3.21 -13.13
CA ASN A 22 1.63 2.98 -13.34
C ASN A 22 2.41 2.71 -12.04
N LEU A 23 1.90 3.18 -10.89
CA LEU A 23 2.51 2.99 -9.56
C LEU A 23 1.78 1.95 -8.71
N GLN A 24 0.54 1.58 -9.06
CA GLN A 24 -0.27 0.61 -8.31
C GLN A 24 0.47 -0.72 -8.12
N ASN A 25 1.04 -1.28 -9.18
CA ASN A 25 1.80 -2.54 -9.10
C ASN A 25 3.01 -2.41 -8.16
N THR A 26 3.74 -1.30 -8.24
CA THR A 26 4.90 -1.05 -7.37
C THR A 26 4.49 -0.86 -5.91
N VAL A 27 3.41 -0.11 -5.65
CA VAL A 27 2.88 0.10 -4.29
C VAL A 27 2.39 -1.23 -3.71
N LYS A 28 1.70 -2.06 -4.49
CA LYS A 28 1.25 -3.39 -4.05
C LYS A 28 2.43 -4.28 -3.68
N ALA A 29 3.46 -4.32 -4.51
CA ALA A 29 4.68 -5.07 -4.22
C ALA A 29 5.37 -4.57 -2.94
N LEU A 30 5.44 -3.25 -2.73
CA LEU A 30 6.00 -2.66 -1.51
C LEU A 30 5.19 -3.01 -0.26
N LEU A 31 3.85 -3.00 -0.35
CA LEU A 31 3.00 -3.38 0.77
C LEU A 31 3.11 -4.89 1.06
N GLN A 32 3.18 -5.73 0.04
CA GLN A 32 3.45 -7.17 0.20
C GLN A 32 4.81 -7.43 0.86
N ASP A 33 5.86 -6.72 0.45
CA ASP A 33 7.19 -6.83 1.06
C ASP A 33 7.14 -6.45 2.54
N MET A 34 6.37 -5.43 2.92
CA MET A 34 6.15 -5.08 4.34
C MET A 34 5.39 -6.16 5.10
N VAL A 35 4.41 -6.83 4.50
CA VAL A 35 3.72 -7.98 5.11
C VAL A 35 4.70 -9.13 5.32
N SER A 36 5.53 -9.45 4.32
CA SER A 36 6.56 -10.49 4.43
C SER A 36 7.62 -10.18 5.48
N ARG A 37 7.93 -8.89 5.72
CA ARG A 37 8.82 -8.45 6.80
C ARG A 37 8.15 -8.41 8.18
N GLY A 38 6.83 -8.56 8.25
CA GLY A 38 6.06 -8.41 9.50
C GLY A 38 5.86 -6.96 9.95
N GLU A 39 6.15 -5.98 9.09
CA GLU A 39 5.93 -4.55 9.36
C GLU A 39 4.46 -4.14 9.11
N LEU A 40 3.71 -4.96 8.36
CA LEU A 40 2.31 -4.73 8.03
C LEU A 40 1.52 -6.01 8.27
N LEU A 41 0.39 -5.92 8.99
CA LEU A 41 -0.51 -7.05 9.13
C LEU A 41 -1.22 -7.33 7.81
N GLN A 42 -1.40 -8.61 7.49
CA GLN A 42 -2.08 -9.03 6.26
C GLN A 42 -3.54 -8.54 6.20
N GLU A 43 -4.20 -8.42 7.35
CA GLU A 43 -5.53 -7.83 7.46
C GLU A 43 -5.52 -6.36 7.00
N HIS A 44 -4.57 -5.57 7.52
CA HIS A 44 -4.44 -4.16 7.15
C HIS A 44 -4.06 -3.97 5.67
N TYR A 45 -3.25 -4.88 5.12
CA TYR A 45 -3.00 -4.93 3.67
C TYR A 45 -4.29 -5.15 2.86
N ASN A 46 -5.13 -6.10 3.28
CA ASN A 46 -6.39 -6.38 2.58
C ASN A 46 -7.37 -5.19 2.68
N GLU A 47 -7.41 -4.49 3.82
CA GLU A 47 -8.19 -3.26 3.96
C GLU A 47 -7.72 -2.18 2.99
N ILE A 48 -6.41 -1.99 2.87
CA ILE A 48 -5.79 -1.02 1.96
C ILE A 48 -6.13 -1.31 0.49
N ILE A 49 -6.09 -2.58 0.09
CA ILE A 49 -6.32 -3.00 -1.30
C ILE A 49 -7.82 -3.02 -1.65
N ASN A 50 -8.70 -3.27 -0.69
CA ASN A 50 -10.15 -3.32 -0.89
C ASN A 50 -10.86 -1.96 -0.72
N GLN A 51 -10.11 -0.87 -0.47
CA GLN A 51 -10.62 0.52 -0.38
C GLN A 51 -10.58 1.28 -1.71
#